data_AF-B6W5R9-F1
#
_entry.id   AF-B6W5R9-F1
#
_cell.length_a   1.000
_cell.length_b   1.000
_cell.length_c   1.000
_cell.angle_alpha   90.00
_cell.angle_beta   90.00
_cell.angle_gamma   90.00
#
_symmetry.space_group_name_H-M   'P 1'
#
loop_
_entity.id
_entity.type
_entity.pdbx_description
1 polymer ?
#
loop_
_entity_poly.entity_id
_entity_poly.type
_entity_poly.pdbx_seq_one_letter_code
_entity_poly.pdbx_strand_id
1 'polypeptide(L)'
;MMSIWTDLWNLFFPHSCLLCGRQLISGERVLCLKCLSRLPRTQFHLRKDNIVECNFWGKIPVERATSFLYYAKGGNVRQLLYELKYHGNQEVGEVMGRMMASEL
;
A
#
# COMPACT_ATOMS: atom_id res chain seq x y z
N MET A 1 -5.41 -24.25 9.58
CA MET A 1 -5.32 -25.64 9.09
C MET A 1 -5.46 -25.56 7.57
N MET A 2 -4.34 -25.63 6.84
CA MET A 2 -4.35 -25.50 5.37
C MET A 2 -4.80 -26.82 4.76
N SER A 3 -5.75 -26.76 3.81
CA SER A 3 -6.34 -27.93 3.17
C SER A 3 -5.51 -28.30 1.94
N ILE A 4 -5.32 -29.60 1.68
CA ILE A 4 -4.64 -30.10 0.47
C ILE A 4 -5.28 -29.53 -0.81
N TRP A 5 -6.58 -29.26 -0.75
CA TRP A 5 -7.31 -28.60 -1.83
C TRP A 5 -6.85 -27.16 -2.08
N THR A 6 -6.59 -26.37 -1.04
CA THR A 6 -6.07 -25.00 -1.21
C THR A 6 -4.66 -24.98 -1.80
N ASP A 7 -3.82 -25.96 -1.46
CA ASP A 7 -2.48 -26.06 -2.01
C ASP A 7 -2.50 -26.46 -3.50
N LEU A 8 -3.41 -27.35 -3.89
CA LEU A 8 -3.61 -27.70 -5.30
C LEU A 8 -4.14 -26.50 -6.12
N TRP A 9 -5.07 -25.71 -5.58
CA TRP A 9 -5.55 -24.48 -6.23
C TRP A 9 -4.46 -23.43 -6.38
N ASN A 10 -3.62 -23.23 -5.37
CA ASN A 10 -2.48 -22.31 -5.41
C ASN A 10 -1.41 -22.71 -6.43
N LEU A 11 -1.33 -23.98 -6.82
CA LEU A 11 -0.43 -24.45 -7.89
C LEU A 11 -0.85 -23.92 -9.26
N PHE A 12 -2.17 -23.86 -9.52
CA PHE A 12 -2.73 -23.43 -10.80
C PHE A 12 -3.03 -21.92 -10.86
N PHE A 13 -3.41 -21.33 -9.72
CA PHE A 13 -3.76 -19.91 -9.59
C PHE A 13 -3.01 -19.27 -8.42
N PRO A 14 -1.69 -19.09 -8.54
CA PRO A 14 -0.90 -18.51 -7.46
C PRO A 14 -1.30 -17.06 -7.22
N HIS A 15 -1.51 -16.70 -5.95
CA HIS A 15 -1.58 -15.30 -5.55
C HIS A 15 -0.24 -14.63 -5.88
N SER A 16 -0.26 -13.67 -6.79
CA SER A 16 0.93 -12.98 -7.27
C SER A 16 0.97 -11.54 -6.77
N CYS A 17 2.19 -11.07 -6.46
CA CYS A 17 2.45 -9.69 -6.07
C CYS A 17 1.96 -8.73 -7.15
N LEU A 18 1.16 -7.75 -6.74
CA LEU A 18 0.55 -6.80 -7.66
C LEU A 18 1.57 -6.03 -8.51
N LEU A 19 2.78 -5.79 -7.99
CA LEU A 19 3.78 -4.97 -8.64
C LEU A 19 4.79 -5.74 -9.49
N CYS A 20 5.19 -6.95 -9.09
CA CYS A 20 6.26 -7.70 -9.77
C CYS A 20 5.82 -9.07 -10.29
N GLY A 21 4.58 -9.49 -10.04
CA GLY A 21 4.04 -10.76 -10.50
C GLY A 21 4.59 -12.01 -9.79
N ARG A 22 5.58 -11.87 -8.89
CA ARG A 22 6.11 -13.03 -8.15
C ARG A 22 5.04 -13.64 -7.26
N GLN A 23 5.09 -14.96 -7.07
CA GLN A 23 4.21 -15.64 -6.13
C GLN A 23 4.42 -15.12 -4.70
N LEU A 24 3.30 -14.87 -4.02
CA LEU A 24 3.25 -14.45 -2.63
C LEU A 24 3.39 -15.68 -1.72
N ILE A 25 4.22 -15.56 -0.70
CA ILE A 25 4.36 -16.60 0.33
C ILE A 25 3.34 -16.39 1.45
N SER A 26 3.19 -17.38 2.33
CA SER A 26 2.30 -17.29 3.50
C SER A 26 2.58 -16.02 4.31
N GLY A 27 1.53 -15.23 4.54
CA GLY A 27 1.59 -13.93 5.24
C GLY A 27 1.74 -12.70 4.33
N GLU A 28 2.18 -12.87 3.08
CA GLU A 28 2.10 -11.83 2.06
C GLU A 28 0.68 -11.80 1.46
N ARG A 29 0.12 -10.61 1.20
CA ARG A 29 -1.27 -10.46 0.71
C ARG A 29 -1.37 -9.82 -0.67
N VAL A 30 -1.02 -8.54 -0.76
CA VAL A 30 -1.11 -7.74 -2.00
C VAL A 30 0.27 -7.57 -2.62
N LEU A 31 1.26 -7.33 -1.78
CA LEU A 31 2.64 -7.09 -2.17
C LEU A 31 3.56 -8.09 -1.52
N CYS A 32 4.58 -8.47 -2.27
CA CYS A 32 5.70 -9.16 -1.69
C CYS A 32 6.57 -8.22 -0.86
N LEU A 33 7.32 -8.78 0.09
CA LEU A 33 8.17 -8.01 1.01
C LEU A 33 9.16 -7.10 0.28
N LYS A 34 9.72 -7.55 -0.85
CA LYS A 34 10.66 -6.77 -1.67
C LYS A 34 10.01 -5.55 -2.32
N CYS A 35 8.78 -5.69 -2.82
CA CYS A 35 8.04 -4.57 -3.40
C CYS A 35 7.57 -3.62 -2.31
N LEU A 36 7.16 -4.18 -1.17
CA LEU A 36 6.71 -3.43 -0.02
C LEU A 36 7.82 -2.52 0.54
N SER A 37 9.01 -3.07 0.77
CA SER A 37 10.15 -2.32 1.30
C SER A 37 10.69 -1.23 0.36
N ARG A 38 10.35 -1.31 -0.93
CA ARG A 38 10.71 -0.31 -1.95
C ARG A 38 9.65 0.77 -2.14
N LEU A 39 8.53 0.71 -1.44
CA LEU A 39 7.52 1.76 -1.55
C LEU A 39 8.11 3.09 -1.03
N PRO A 40 7.90 4.20 -1.75
CA PRO A 40 8.51 5.47 -1.40
C PRO A 40 7.75 6.13 -0.24
N ARG A 41 8.09 5.78 1.00
CA ARG A 41 7.52 6.39 2.21
C ARG A 41 7.87 7.87 2.29
N THR A 42 6.90 8.70 2.66
CA THR A 42 7.13 10.15 2.89
C THR A 42 7.63 10.46 4.30
N GLN A 43 7.20 9.65 5.28
CA GLN A 43 7.47 9.83 6.72
C GLN A 43 7.08 11.22 7.25
N PHE A 44 6.11 11.88 6.61
CA PHE A 44 5.69 13.23 7.01
C PHE A 44 5.02 13.29 8.38
N HIS A 45 4.49 12.16 8.87
CA HIS A 45 3.96 12.06 10.22
C HIS A 45 5.01 12.34 11.31
N LEU A 46 6.29 12.04 11.05
CA LEU A 46 7.41 12.31 11.97
C LEU A 46 7.84 13.79 11.99
N ARG A 47 7.34 14.60 11.05
CA ARG A 47 7.75 16.00 10.89
C ARG A 47 6.60 16.93 11.23
N LYS A 48 6.84 17.85 12.15
CA LYS A 48 5.98 19.01 12.35
C LYS A 48 6.14 19.96 11.17
N ASP A 49 5.07 20.69 10.85
CA ASP A 49 5.02 21.69 9.78
C ASP A 49 5.43 21.12 8.42
N ASN A 50 4.95 19.89 8.13
CA ASN A 50 5.25 19.23 6.87
C ASN A 50 4.43 19.84 5.71
N ILE A 51 4.84 19.58 4.48
CA ILE A 51 4.20 20.17 3.28
C ILE A 51 2.69 19.89 3.18
N VAL A 52 2.21 18.77 3.72
CA VAL A 52 0.79 18.44 3.73
C VAL A 52 0.03 19.34 4.71
N GLU A 53 0.61 19.63 5.87
CA GLU A 53 0.07 20.59 6.84
C GLU A 53 0.06 22.00 6.27
N CYS A 54 1.16 22.41 5.65
CA CYS A 54 1.28 23.72 4.99
C CYS A 54 0.18 23.96 3.96
N ASN A 55 -0.27 22.91 3.25
CA ASN A 55 -1.33 23.03 2.25
C ASN A 55 -2.69 23.42 2.84
N PHE A 56 -2.92 23.16 4.13
CA PHE A 56 -4.16 23.44 4.86
C PHE A 56 -4.11 24.73 5.68
N TRP A 57 -2.92 25.29 5.92
CA TRP A 57 -2.77 26.54 6.66
C TRP A 57 -3.60 27.68 6.06
N GLY A 58 -4.34 28.38 6.92
CA GLY A 58 -5.21 29.48 6.52
C GLY A 58 -6.48 29.07 5.76
N LYS A 59 -6.71 27.78 5.48
CA LYS A 59 -7.92 27.30 4.79
C LYS A 59 -8.88 26.62 5.75
N ILE A 60 -8.39 25.66 6.52
CA ILE A 60 -9.17 24.89 7.49
C ILE A 60 -8.33 24.62 8.75
N PRO A 61 -8.94 24.59 9.94
CA PRO A 61 -8.22 24.30 11.17
C PRO A 61 -7.92 22.80 11.25
N VAL A 62 -6.74 22.39 10.78
CA VAL A 62 -6.24 21.01 10.87
C VAL A 62 -5.08 20.97 11.85
N GLU A 63 -5.13 20.08 12.84
CA GLU A 63 -4.07 19.93 13.85
C GLU A 63 -2.84 19.20 13.28
N ARG A 64 -3.07 18.10 12.55
CA ARG A 64 -2.03 17.27 11.93
C ARG A 64 -2.49 16.77 10.57
N ALA A 65 -1.58 16.74 9.61
CA ALA A 65 -1.83 16.16 8.30
C ALA A 65 -0.58 15.44 7.79
N THR A 66 -0.77 14.30 7.11
CA THR A 66 0.32 13.54 6.52
C THR A 66 -0.15 12.84 5.26
N SER A 67 0.79 12.50 4.39
CA SER A 67 0.61 11.51 3.33
C SER A 67 1.48 10.30 3.65
N PHE A 68 1.16 9.13 3.11
CA PHE A 68 1.91 7.90 3.40
C PHE A 68 3.01 7.60 2.38
N LEU A 69 2.72 7.85 1.10
CA LEU A 69 3.54 7.47 -0.04
C LEU A 69 3.74 8.64 -1.00
N TYR A 70 4.93 8.74 -1.59
CA TYR A 70 5.16 9.60 -2.75
C TYR A 70 4.52 8.98 -3.99
N TYR A 71 3.87 9.82 -4.78
CA TYR A 71 3.34 9.44 -6.08
C TYR A 71 4.27 9.96 -7.19
N ALA A 72 4.65 9.07 -8.10
CA ALA A 72 5.39 9.41 -9.32
C ALA A 72 4.67 8.83 -10.53
N LYS A 73 4.61 9.59 -11.63
CA LYS A 73 4.06 9.10 -12.90
C LYS A 73 4.88 7.89 -13.37
N GLY A 74 4.22 6.76 -13.62
CA GLY A 74 4.88 5.50 -13.98
C GLY A 74 5.50 4.73 -12.81
N GLY A 75 5.41 5.23 -11.58
CA GLY A 75 5.91 4.51 -10.40
C GLY A 75 4.93 3.46 -9.86
N ASN A 76 5.43 2.60 -8.98
CA ASN A 76 4.68 1.48 -8.37
C ASN A 76 3.39 1.93 -7.66
N VAL A 77 3.41 3.09 -7.00
CA VAL A 77 2.24 3.62 -6.29
C VAL A 77 1.06 3.91 -7.24
N ARG A 78 1.35 4.24 -8.51
CA ARG A 78 0.30 4.41 -9.52
C ARG A 78 -0.48 3.13 -9.74
N GLN A 79 0.20 1.99 -9.84
CA GLN A 79 -0.46 0.70 -10.06
C GLN A 79 -1.32 0.32 -8.86
N LEU A 80 -0.84 0.53 -7.64
CA LEU A 80 -1.63 0.32 -6.42
C LEU A 80 -2.92 1.16 -6.41
N LEU A 81 -2.81 2.45 -6.73
CA LEU A 81 -3.97 3.34 -6.80
C LEU A 81 -4.91 2.97 -7.95
N TYR A 82 -4.38 2.50 -9.07
CA TYR A 82 -5.17 2.10 -10.22
C TYR A 82 -6.02 0.86 -9.90
N GLU A 83 -5.41 -0.12 -9.25
CA GLU A 83 -6.08 -1.35 -8.78
C GLU A 83 -7.18 -1.04 -7.77
N LEU A 84 -6.90 -0.16 -6.81
CA LEU A 84 -7.88 0.28 -5.83
C LEU A 84 -9.06 1.03 -6.49
N LYS A 85 -8.78 1.99 -7.38
CA LYS A 85 -9.79 2.91 -7.93
C LYS A 85 -10.62 2.32 -9.06
N TYR A 86 -10.00 1.54 -9.94
CA TYR A 86 -10.61 1.13 -11.21
C TYR A 86 -10.88 -0.37 -11.29
N HIS A 87 -10.12 -1.19 -10.56
CA HIS A 87 -10.35 -2.64 -10.50
C HIS A 87 -11.11 -3.09 -9.25
N GLY A 88 -11.47 -2.15 -8.36
CA GLY A 88 -12.21 -2.45 -7.15
C GLY A 88 -11.44 -3.33 -6.15
N ASN A 89 -10.11 -3.37 -6.25
CA ASN A 89 -9.27 -4.20 -5.39
C ASN A 89 -9.13 -3.56 -4.00
N GLN A 90 -10.16 -3.75 -3.17
CA GLN A 90 -10.27 -3.16 -1.82
C GLN A 90 -9.18 -3.64 -0.87
N GLU A 91 -8.63 -4.85 -1.08
CA GLU A 91 -7.56 -5.41 -0.26
C GLU A 91 -6.30 -4.53 -0.30
N VAL A 92 -6.02 -3.88 -1.44
CA VAL A 92 -4.93 -2.89 -1.56
C VAL A 92 -5.14 -1.77 -0.53
N GLY A 93 -6.36 -1.25 -0.43
CA GLY A 93 -6.72 -0.18 0.51
C GLY A 93 -6.55 -0.62 1.96
N GLU A 94 -7.04 -1.80 2.32
CA GLU A 94 -6.90 -2.34 3.67
C GLU A 94 -5.43 -2.56 4.06
N VAL A 95 -4.65 -3.18 3.18
CA VAL A 95 -3.23 -3.46 3.43
C VAL A 95 -2.46 -2.15 3.58
N MET A 96 -2.64 -1.19 2.67
CA MET A 96 -1.99 0.13 2.78
C MET A 96 -2.42 0.90 4.04
N GLY A 97 -3.71 0.86 4.38
CA GLY A 97 -4.23 1.53 5.57
C GLY A 97 -3.68 0.94 6.87
N ARG A 98 -3.65 -0.39 7.01
CA ARG A 98 -3.04 -1.06 8.18
C ARG A 98 -1.56 -0.74 8.31
N MET A 99 -0.84 -0.69 7.20
CA MET A 99 0.59 -0.34 7.22
C MET A 99 0.83 1.12 7.61
N MET A 100 0.02 2.04 7.09
CA MET A 100 0.08 3.43 7.53
C MET A 100 -0.19 3.53 9.03
N ALA A 101 -1.23 2.88 9.54
CA ALA A 101 -1.55 2.89 10.96
C ALA A 101 -0.45 2.28 11.84
N SER A 102 0.28 1.26 11.36
CA SER A 102 1.41 0.68 12.10
C SER A 102 2.69 1.53 12.07
N GLU A 103 2.81 2.44 11.10
CA GLU A 103 3.95 3.34 10.97
C GLU A 103 3.72 4.71 11.63
N LEU A 104 2.47 5.06 11.96
CA LEU A 104 2.09 6.26 12.71
C LEU A 104 2.43 6.14 14.19
#